data_AF-K7YZE2-F1
#
_entry.id   AF-K7YZE2-F1
#
_cell.length_a   1.000
_cell.length_b   1.000
_cell.length_c   1.000
_cell.angle_alpha   90.00
_cell.angle_beta   90.00
_cell.angle_gamma   90.00
#
_symmetry.space_group_name_H-M   'P 1'
#
loop_
_entity.id
_entity.type
_entity.pdbx_description
1 polymer ?
#
loop_
_entity_poly.entity_id
_entity_poly.type
_entity_poly.pdbx_seq_one_letter_code
_entity_poly.pdbx_strand_id
1 'polypeptide(L)'
;MLQFVREIPIRITLQGALSSRRGFLFHLAAGFSPKGGRIDPLSGMSVNLMDVDQWLGALTAELEQDLFVSKSASLNHALAEVMAVARLKLAENAEQAEAVLTSLTFREERGWSFQWNSQQSPEQQRFVYSHFLELVPQGQSSRLLRLDFVWCRVFDCEEDYQHEGFRLLKGLKLSGLEDVLTQMALLKGHKLSSESHLESIRVNVLSEQVCLTI
;
A
#
# COMPACT_ATOMS: atom_id res chain seq x y z
N MET A 1 11.03 14.06 -13.86
CA MET A 1 11.15 14.65 -12.52
C MET A 1 11.90 13.64 -11.65
N LEU A 2 13.07 13.99 -11.11
CA LEU A 2 13.85 13.08 -10.28
C LEU A 2 13.21 13.01 -8.88
N GLN A 3 12.79 11.80 -8.49
CA GLN A 3 12.19 11.50 -7.20
C GLN A 3 13.20 10.69 -6.38
N PHE A 4 13.42 11.11 -5.15
CA PHE A 4 14.16 10.33 -4.17
C PHE A 4 13.16 9.54 -3.32
N VAL A 5 13.44 8.26 -3.04
CA VAL A 5 12.60 7.42 -2.17
C VAL A 5 13.47 6.80 -1.09
N ARG A 6 13.04 6.94 0.17
CA ARG A 6 13.67 6.34 1.34
C ARG A 6 12.71 5.36 1.98
N GLU A 7 13.19 4.15 2.26
CA GLU A 7 12.43 3.10 2.94
C GLU A 7 13.01 2.83 4.34
N ILE A 8 12.15 2.77 5.35
CA ILE A 8 12.49 2.43 6.74
C ILE A 8 11.46 1.45 7.34
N PRO A 9 11.86 0.57 8.27
CA PRO A 9 10.90 -0.24 9.03
C PRO A 9 10.22 0.60 10.11
N ILE A 10 8.94 0.32 10.39
CA ILE A 10 8.15 0.99 11.42
C ILE A 10 7.14 0.03 12.07
N ARG A 11 7.07 0.03 13.40
CA ARG A 11 6.14 -0.81 14.16
C ARG A 11 4.92 -0.03 14.63
N ILE A 12 3.77 -0.26 14.03
CA ILE A 12 2.55 0.47 14.36
C ILE A 12 1.62 -0.41 15.18
N THR A 13 1.08 0.14 16.26
CA THR A 13 0.07 -0.54 17.06
C THR A 13 -1.33 -0.14 16.58
N LEU A 14 -2.14 -1.13 16.21
CA LEU A 14 -3.52 -0.94 15.79
C LEU A 14 -4.49 -1.71 16.70
N GLN A 15 -5.72 -1.21 16.81
CA GLN A 15 -6.82 -1.89 17.49
C GLN A 15 -8.12 -1.72 16.67
N GLY A 16 -8.84 -2.81 16.43
CA GLY A 16 -10.18 -2.76 15.86
C GLY A 16 -11.24 -2.61 16.96
N ALA A 17 -12.47 -2.23 16.57
CA ALA A 17 -13.54 -1.93 17.53
C ALA A 17 -13.85 -3.06 18.53
N LEU A 18 -13.70 -4.32 18.10
CA LEU A 18 -13.96 -5.52 18.91
C LEU A 18 -12.75 -6.48 18.97
N SER A 19 -11.57 -6.02 18.55
CA SER A 19 -10.37 -6.86 18.48
C SER A 19 -9.33 -6.43 19.51
N SER A 20 -8.46 -7.39 19.89
CA SER A 20 -7.32 -7.09 20.75
C SER A 20 -6.35 -6.15 20.04
N ARG A 21 -5.67 -5.30 20.82
CA ARG A 21 -4.48 -4.54 20.38
C ARG A 21 -3.48 -5.47 19.70
N ARG A 22 -2.97 -5.08 18.51
CA ARG A 22 -1.98 -5.85 17.74
C ARG A 22 -0.91 -4.91 17.18
N GLY A 23 0.34 -5.35 17.26
CA GLY A 23 1.46 -4.67 16.60
C GLY A 23 1.68 -5.20 15.19
N PHE A 24 1.93 -4.31 14.25
CA PHE A 24 2.22 -4.62 12.85
C PHE A 24 3.57 -4.00 12.48
N LEU A 25 4.37 -4.74 11.72
CA LEU A 25 5.62 -4.23 11.15
C LEU A 25 5.38 -3.84 9.70
N PHE A 26 5.59 -2.56 9.39
CA PHE A 26 5.52 -2.05 8.03
C PHE A 26 6.90 -1.60 7.56
N HIS A 27 7.11 -1.67 6.25
CA HIS A 27 8.12 -0.90 5.56
C HIS A 27 7.47 0.37 5.00
N LEU A 28 7.84 1.52 5.56
CA LEU A 28 7.42 2.83 5.08
C LEU A 28 8.40 3.31 4.01
N ALA A 29 7.94 3.43 2.78
CA ALA A 29 8.64 4.11 1.69
C ALA A 29 8.05 5.52 1.49
N ALA A 30 8.88 6.55 1.69
CA ALA A 30 8.53 7.96 1.50
C ALA A 30 9.30 8.57 0.32
N GLY A 31 8.58 9.22 -0.58
CA GLY A 31 9.11 9.83 -1.79
C GLY A 31 9.12 11.35 -1.72
N PHE A 32 10.21 11.97 -2.17
CA PHE A 32 10.37 13.43 -2.18
C PHE A 32 10.95 13.93 -3.49
N SER A 33 10.64 15.19 -3.81
CA SER A 33 11.17 15.90 -4.98
C SER A 33 11.44 17.38 -4.63
N PRO A 34 12.32 18.08 -5.39
CA PRO A 34 12.59 19.49 -5.13
C PRO A 34 11.43 20.34 -5.65
N LYS A 35 10.99 21.35 -4.88
CA LYS A 35 9.86 22.22 -5.24
C LYS A 35 10.07 22.96 -6.57
N GLY A 36 11.31 23.37 -6.84
CA GLY A 36 11.69 24.05 -8.08
C GLY A 36 12.23 23.15 -9.20
N GLY A 37 12.21 21.82 -9.04
CA GLY A 37 12.80 20.88 -10.01
C GLY A 37 14.33 21.00 -10.19
N ARG A 38 14.99 21.84 -9.39
CA ARG A 38 16.43 22.03 -9.39
C ARG A 38 17.06 21.01 -8.46
N ILE A 39 18.04 20.28 -8.99
CA ILE A 39 18.85 19.32 -8.26
C ILE A 39 20.08 20.07 -7.78
N ASP A 40 20.49 19.83 -6.54
CA ASP A 40 21.73 20.38 -6.04
C ASP A 40 22.90 19.83 -6.90
N PRO A 41 23.69 20.70 -7.54
CA PRO A 41 24.70 20.27 -8.51
C PRO A 41 25.91 19.58 -7.86
N LEU A 42 26.12 19.74 -6.55
CA LEU A 42 27.25 19.17 -5.81
C LEU A 42 26.92 17.79 -5.24
N SER A 43 25.70 17.62 -4.72
CA SER A 43 25.25 16.35 -4.17
C SER A 43 24.55 15.46 -5.21
N GLY A 44 24.04 16.03 -6.30
CA GLY A 44 23.22 15.32 -7.27
C GLY A 44 21.85 14.89 -6.72
N MET A 45 21.45 15.39 -5.54
CA MET A 45 20.24 14.97 -4.84
C MET A 45 19.14 16.01 -4.96
N SER A 46 17.90 15.52 -5.00
CA SER A 46 16.70 16.36 -5.00
C SER A 46 16.36 16.92 -3.62
N VAL A 47 16.81 16.26 -2.54
CA VAL A 47 16.58 16.62 -1.14
C VAL A 47 17.78 16.13 -0.32
N ASN A 48 18.12 16.82 0.76
CA ASN A 48 19.18 16.40 1.68
C ASN A 48 18.79 15.12 2.43
N LEU A 49 19.60 14.07 2.32
CA LEU A 49 19.35 12.76 2.95
C LEU A 49 19.35 12.80 4.47
N MET A 50 20.22 13.61 5.07
CA MET A 50 20.31 13.69 6.52
C MET A 50 19.03 14.25 7.12
N ASP A 51 18.44 15.25 6.44
CA ASP A 51 17.18 15.85 6.85
C ASP A 51 16.04 14.82 6.69
N VAL A 52 15.99 14.09 5.58
CA VAL A 52 14.98 13.03 5.36
C VAL A 52 15.07 11.94 6.42
N ASP A 53 16.28 11.46 6.75
CA ASP A 53 16.48 10.45 7.79
C ASP A 53 16.06 10.98 9.17
N GLN A 54 16.30 12.26 9.48
CA GLN A 54 15.82 12.88 10.71
C GLN A 54 14.29 12.95 10.76
N TRP A 55 13.63 13.37 9.68
CA TRP A 55 12.17 13.47 9.60
C TRP A 55 11.51 12.09 9.75
N LEU A 56 12.06 11.08 9.08
CA LEU A 56 11.58 9.71 9.17
C LEU A 56 11.82 9.11 10.56
N GLY A 57 12.95 9.41 11.20
CA GLY A 57 13.21 9.01 12.58
C GLY A 57 12.23 9.63 13.57
N ALA A 58 11.92 10.92 13.42
CA ALA A 58 10.92 11.61 14.24
C ALA A 58 9.50 11.05 14.03
N LEU A 59 9.12 10.80 12.77
CA LEU A 59 7.85 10.17 12.44
C LEU A 59 7.75 8.75 13.03
N THR A 60 8.82 7.98 12.96
CA THR A 60 8.89 6.64 13.55
C THR A 60 8.62 6.70 15.05
N ALA A 61 9.34 7.55 15.77
CA ALA A 61 9.20 7.68 17.21
C ALA A 61 7.76 7.96 17.65
N GLU A 62 7.01 8.76 16.89
CA GLU A 62 5.61 9.06 17.16
C GLU A 62 4.67 7.91 16.80
N LEU A 63 4.71 7.42 15.57
CA LEU A 63 3.78 6.38 15.11
C LEU A 63 3.94 5.07 15.90
N GLU A 64 5.13 4.79 16.44
CA GLU A 64 5.37 3.63 17.30
C GLU A 64 4.87 3.81 18.75
N GLN A 65 4.75 5.05 19.22
CA GLN A 65 4.21 5.37 20.56
C GLN A 65 2.68 5.36 20.58
N ASP A 66 2.07 5.74 19.46
CA ASP A 66 0.62 5.89 19.36
C ASP A 66 -0.13 4.56 19.20
N LEU A 67 -1.40 4.60 19.59
CA LEU A 67 -2.38 3.55 19.34
C LEU A 67 -3.45 4.09 18.39
N PHE A 68 -3.54 3.50 17.20
CA PHE A 68 -4.57 3.86 16.21
C PHE A 68 -5.76 2.91 16.34
N VAL A 69 -6.95 3.48 16.51
CA VAL A 69 -8.16 2.72 16.82
C VAL A 69 -9.14 2.84 15.66
N SER A 70 -9.55 1.70 15.12
CA SER A 70 -10.57 1.67 14.09
C SER A 70 -11.97 1.72 14.71
N LYS A 71 -12.89 2.41 14.02
CA LYS A 71 -14.31 2.47 14.35
C LYS A 71 -15.03 1.14 14.07
N SER A 72 -14.45 0.26 13.26
CA SER A 72 -15.03 -1.01 12.85
C SER A 72 -14.10 -2.21 13.13
N ALA A 73 -14.53 -3.40 12.72
CA ALA A 73 -13.69 -4.59 12.73
C ALA A 73 -12.56 -4.52 11.68
N SER A 74 -12.78 -3.78 10.59
CA SER A 74 -11.75 -3.49 9.58
C SER A 74 -10.71 -2.54 10.16
N LEU A 75 -9.43 -2.71 9.83
CA LEU A 75 -8.38 -1.80 10.27
C LEU A 75 -8.22 -0.58 9.34
N ASN A 76 -8.96 -0.53 8.23
CA ASN A 76 -8.77 0.48 7.18
C ASN A 76 -8.92 1.92 7.68
N HIS A 77 -9.76 2.17 8.69
CA HIS A 77 -9.86 3.47 9.34
C HIS A 77 -8.56 3.89 10.03
N ALA A 78 -8.08 3.05 10.96
CA ALA A 78 -6.84 3.30 11.70
C ALA A 78 -5.64 3.48 10.74
N LEU A 79 -5.63 2.72 9.63
CA LEU A 79 -4.59 2.84 8.60
C LEU A 79 -4.69 4.15 7.82
N ALA A 80 -5.88 4.69 7.63
CA ALA A 80 -6.07 6.00 7.04
C ALA A 80 -5.61 7.12 7.99
N GLU A 81 -5.83 6.96 9.30
CA GLU A 81 -5.30 7.88 10.31
C GLU A 81 -3.76 7.87 10.34
N VAL A 82 -3.14 6.68 10.32
CA VAL A 82 -1.68 6.53 10.20
C VAL A 82 -1.15 7.28 8.97
N MET A 83 -1.79 7.09 7.81
CA MET A 83 -1.43 7.78 6.57
C MET A 83 -1.58 9.31 6.71
N ALA A 84 -2.64 9.78 7.35
CA ALA A 84 -2.88 11.20 7.56
C ALA A 84 -1.81 11.86 8.44
N VAL A 85 -1.44 11.22 9.56
CA VAL A 85 -0.36 11.70 10.46
C VAL A 85 0.97 11.75 9.71
N ALA A 86 1.34 10.66 9.02
CA ALA A 86 2.58 10.60 8.25
C ALA A 86 2.65 11.66 7.16
N ARG A 87 1.55 11.85 6.42
CA ARG A 87 1.47 12.83 5.34
C ARG A 87 1.58 14.25 5.87
N LEU A 88 0.86 14.60 6.94
CA LEU A 88 0.89 15.94 7.52
C LEU A 88 2.32 16.32 7.90
N LYS A 89 2.98 15.48 8.69
CA LYS A 89 4.33 15.77 9.20
C LYS A 89 5.40 15.79 8.13
N LEU A 90 5.42 14.79 7.25
CA LEU A 90 6.43 14.75 6.20
C LEU A 90 6.21 15.85 5.15
N ALA A 91 4.98 16.28 4.91
CA ALA A 91 4.71 17.43 4.05
C ALA A 91 5.19 18.75 4.69
N GLU A 92 4.92 18.97 5.98
CA GLU A 92 5.39 20.15 6.72
C GLU A 92 6.93 20.24 6.72
N ASN A 93 7.62 19.14 7.04
CA ASN A 93 9.08 19.09 7.04
C ASN A 93 9.66 19.30 5.63
N ALA A 94 9.07 18.65 4.62
CA ALA A 94 9.50 18.82 3.23
C ALA A 94 9.33 20.27 2.76
N GLU A 95 8.21 20.92 3.10
CA GLU A 95 7.96 22.31 2.72
C GLU A 95 8.99 23.27 3.31
N GLN A 96 9.36 23.09 4.59
CA GLN A 96 10.41 23.89 5.25
C GLN A 96 11.78 23.74 4.58
N ALA A 97 12.02 22.62 3.90
CA ALA A 97 13.27 22.30 3.21
C ALA A 97 13.19 22.51 1.69
N GLU A 98 12.24 23.30 1.19
CA GLU A 98 12.06 23.58 -0.26
C GLU A 98 11.82 22.30 -1.11
N ALA A 99 11.26 21.27 -0.48
CA ALA A 99 10.92 19.99 -1.08
C ALA A 99 9.40 19.75 -1.09
N VAL A 100 8.99 18.68 -1.78
CA VAL A 100 7.61 18.25 -1.89
C VAL A 100 7.55 16.74 -1.65
N LEU A 101 6.68 16.32 -0.74
CA LEU A 101 6.33 14.92 -0.54
C LEU A 101 5.51 14.41 -1.75
N THR A 102 6.02 13.39 -2.44
CA THR A 102 5.41 12.86 -3.68
C THR A 102 4.67 11.55 -3.48
N SER A 103 5.06 10.74 -2.48
CA SER A 103 4.43 9.45 -2.23
C SER A 103 4.69 8.92 -0.82
N LEU A 104 3.76 8.14 -0.32
CA LEU A 104 3.90 7.33 0.89
C LEU A 104 3.35 5.93 0.60
N THR A 105 4.10 4.91 0.96
CA THR A 105 3.66 3.51 0.87
C THR A 105 4.06 2.79 2.14
N PHE A 106 3.08 2.24 2.86
CA PHE A 106 3.30 1.34 3.98
C PHE A 106 3.03 -0.08 3.50
N ARG A 107 4.07 -0.92 3.47
CA ARG A 107 3.99 -2.32 3.03
C ARG A 107 4.16 -3.25 4.21
N GLU A 108 3.19 -4.13 4.42
CA GLU A 108 3.28 -5.23 5.37
C GLU A 108 3.74 -6.50 4.63
N GLU A 109 4.59 -7.32 5.28
CA GLU A 109 5.24 -8.46 4.62
C GLU A 109 4.26 -9.55 4.16
N ARG A 110 3.09 -9.67 4.78
CA ARG A 110 2.10 -10.73 4.54
C ARG A 110 1.12 -10.37 3.42
N GLY A 111 1.43 -9.35 2.62
CA GLY A 111 0.76 -9.12 1.35
C GLY A 111 -0.37 -8.11 1.41
N TRP A 112 -0.27 -7.09 2.25
CA TRP A 112 -1.11 -5.92 2.10
C TRP A 112 -0.33 -4.64 2.33
N SER A 113 -0.80 -3.56 1.72
CA SER A 113 -0.17 -2.25 1.83
C SER A 113 -1.21 -1.16 1.68
N PHE A 114 -0.87 0.02 2.17
CA PHE A 114 -1.66 1.21 1.90
C PHE A 114 -0.76 2.35 1.46
N GLN A 115 -1.23 3.12 0.49
CA GLN A 115 -0.38 4.04 -0.26
C GLN A 115 -1.13 5.28 -0.69
N TRP A 116 -0.37 6.36 -0.85
CA TRP A 116 -0.79 7.66 -1.31
C TRP A 116 0.29 8.25 -2.23
N ASN A 117 -0.11 9.05 -3.22
CA ASN A 117 0.79 9.85 -4.02
C ASN A 117 0.21 11.25 -4.29
N SER A 118 1.07 12.17 -4.73
CA SER A 118 0.71 13.58 -4.95
C SER A 118 -0.34 13.83 -6.04
N GLN A 119 -0.71 12.82 -6.84
CA GLN A 119 -1.81 12.92 -7.80
C GLN A 119 -3.18 12.63 -7.15
N GLN A 120 -3.19 12.03 -5.95
CA GLN A 120 -4.39 11.72 -5.19
C GLN A 120 -4.76 12.88 -4.28
N SER A 121 -6.07 13.11 -4.09
CA SER A 121 -6.51 14.06 -3.07
C SER A 121 -6.08 13.59 -1.66
N PRO A 122 -5.99 14.51 -0.69
CA PRO A 122 -5.74 14.18 0.72
C PRO A 122 -6.60 13.05 1.32
N GLU A 123 -7.83 12.94 0.83
CA GLU A 123 -8.85 12.02 1.31
C GLU A 123 -8.83 10.68 0.58
N GLN A 124 -8.16 10.63 -0.58
CA GLN A 124 -8.01 9.43 -1.39
C GLN A 124 -6.81 8.64 -0.93
N GLN A 125 -7.03 7.35 -0.69
CA GLN A 125 -5.97 6.42 -0.32
C GLN A 125 -6.16 5.13 -1.10
N ARG A 126 -5.06 4.49 -1.45
CA ARG A 126 -5.09 3.17 -2.07
C ARG A 126 -4.79 2.12 -1.03
N PHE A 127 -5.57 1.06 -1.02
CA PHE A 127 -5.28 -0.17 -0.28
C PHE A 127 -4.99 -1.27 -1.29
N VAL A 128 -3.92 -2.02 -1.04
CA VAL A 128 -3.52 -3.14 -1.87
C VAL A 128 -3.60 -4.38 -1.01
N TYR A 129 -4.38 -5.35 -1.47
CA TYR A 129 -4.49 -6.66 -0.82
C TYR A 129 -4.10 -7.74 -1.81
N SER A 130 -3.14 -8.56 -1.41
CA SER A 130 -2.62 -9.67 -2.21
C SER A 130 -3.37 -10.96 -1.89
N HIS A 131 -3.79 -11.67 -2.93
CA HIS A 131 -4.29 -13.03 -2.85
C HIS A 131 -3.41 -13.94 -3.69
N PHE A 132 -3.10 -15.12 -3.17
CA PHE A 132 -2.36 -16.14 -3.89
C PHE A 132 -3.34 -17.17 -4.46
N LEU A 133 -3.19 -17.48 -5.75
CA LEU A 133 -4.00 -18.45 -6.46
C LEU A 133 -3.09 -19.50 -7.08
N GLU A 134 -3.32 -20.76 -6.74
CA GLU A 134 -2.69 -21.88 -7.43
C GLU A 134 -3.61 -22.36 -8.55
N LEU A 135 -3.11 -22.31 -9.78
CA LEU A 135 -3.76 -22.89 -10.95
C LEU A 135 -3.18 -24.28 -11.18
N VAL A 136 -4.07 -25.28 -11.26
CA VAL A 136 -3.71 -26.68 -11.54
C VAL A 136 -4.48 -27.13 -12.79
N PRO A 137 -4.09 -26.68 -14.00
CA PRO A 137 -4.75 -27.10 -15.23
C PRO A 137 -4.47 -28.59 -15.50
N GLN A 138 -5.46 -29.32 -16.02
CA GLN A 138 -5.27 -30.72 -16.39
C GLN A 138 -4.18 -30.84 -17.47
N GLY A 139 -3.13 -31.62 -17.18
CA GLY A 139 -2.04 -31.89 -18.14
C GLY A 139 -1.02 -30.77 -18.34
N GLN A 140 -1.04 -29.71 -17.52
CA GLN A 140 -0.04 -28.63 -17.55
C GLN A 140 0.67 -28.49 -16.20
N SER A 141 1.82 -27.80 -16.19
CA SER A 141 2.50 -27.43 -14.94
C SER A 141 1.62 -26.49 -14.11
N SER A 142 1.56 -26.74 -12.80
CA SER A 142 0.89 -25.81 -11.88
C SER A 142 1.53 -24.43 -11.96
N ARG A 143 0.72 -23.39 -11.71
CA ARG A 143 1.17 -22.00 -11.70
C ARG A 143 0.68 -21.32 -10.44
N LEU A 144 1.60 -20.78 -9.67
CA LEU A 144 1.27 -19.88 -8.57
C LEU A 144 1.14 -18.45 -9.11
N LEU A 145 0.01 -17.81 -8.83
CA LEU A 145 -0.25 -16.41 -9.14
C LEU A 145 -0.36 -15.61 -7.85
N ARG A 146 0.13 -14.38 -7.88
CA ARG A 146 -0.19 -13.35 -6.88
C ARG A 146 -1.04 -12.27 -7.54
N LEU A 147 -2.25 -12.09 -7.01
CA LEU A 147 -3.24 -11.12 -7.45
C LEU A 147 -3.25 -9.96 -6.45
N ASP A 148 -2.87 -8.76 -6.88
CA ASP A 148 -2.93 -7.57 -6.04
C ASP A 148 -4.15 -6.73 -6.42
N PHE A 149 -5.14 -6.70 -5.52
CA PHE A 149 -6.33 -5.87 -5.66
C PHE A 149 -6.03 -4.47 -5.14
N VAL A 150 -6.03 -3.47 -6.01
CA VAL A 150 -5.77 -2.07 -5.67
C VAL A 150 -7.10 -1.33 -5.56
N TRP A 151 -7.55 -1.11 -4.35
CA TRP A 151 -8.77 -0.39 -4.02
C TRP A 151 -8.48 1.09 -3.80
N CYS A 152 -9.25 1.96 -4.44
CA CYS A 152 -9.27 3.38 -4.13
C CYS A 152 -10.37 3.64 -3.10
N ARG A 153 -9.96 4.03 -1.90
CA ARG A 153 -10.83 4.34 -0.76
C ARG A 153 -11.36 5.76 -0.88
N VAL A 154 -12.64 5.93 -0.55
CA VAL A 154 -13.25 7.24 -0.26
C VAL A 154 -13.16 7.58 1.24
N PHE A 155 -13.29 8.86 1.58
CA PHE A 155 -13.20 9.35 2.95
C PHE A 155 -14.16 8.63 3.92
N ASP A 156 -13.69 8.40 5.16
CA ASP A 156 -14.44 7.78 6.28
C ASP A 156 -15.15 6.44 5.94
N CYS A 157 -14.61 5.68 4.98
CA CYS A 157 -15.10 4.32 4.67
C CYS A 157 -14.45 3.25 5.57
N GLU A 158 -15.29 2.30 6.02
CA GLU A 158 -14.97 1.17 6.92
C GLU A 158 -15.00 -0.20 6.22
N GLU A 159 -15.18 -0.24 4.90
CA GLU A 159 -15.29 -1.50 4.15
C GLU A 159 -14.02 -2.36 4.30
N ASP A 160 -14.21 -3.68 4.29
CA ASP A 160 -13.13 -4.66 4.35
C ASP A 160 -12.72 -5.07 2.93
N TYR A 161 -11.80 -4.31 2.35
CA TYR A 161 -11.30 -4.55 0.99
C TYR A 161 -10.63 -5.93 0.80
N GLN A 162 -10.11 -6.54 1.87
CA GLN A 162 -9.56 -7.89 1.80
C GLN A 162 -10.69 -8.91 1.62
N HIS A 163 -11.74 -8.78 2.42
CA HIS A 163 -12.94 -9.61 2.28
C HIS A 163 -13.60 -9.42 0.91
N GLU A 164 -13.70 -8.18 0.45
CA GLU A 164 -14.30 -7.85 -0.85
C GLU A 164 -13.50 -8.42 -2.02
N GLY A 165 -12.17 -8.32 -2.00
CA GLY A 165 -11.31 -8.96 -3.00
C GLY A 165 -11.51 -10.48 -3.06
N PHE A 166 -11.58 -11.14 -1.91
CA PHE A 166 -11.86 -12.57 -1.82
C PHE A 166 -13.26 -12.95 -2.30
N ARG A 167 -14.27 -12.13 -1.99
CA ARG A 167 -15.66 -12.31 -2.45
C ARG A 167 -15.74 -12.27 -3.98
N LEU A 168 -15.05 -11.33 -4.60
CA LEU A 168 -14.97 -11.23 -6.07
C LEU A 168 -14.31 -12.48 -6.67
N LEU A 169 -13.21 -12.96 -6.08
CA LEU A 169 -12.51 -14.17 -6.53
C LEU A 169 -13.39 -15.42 -6.49
N LYS A 170 -14.18 -15.61 -5.42
CA LYS A 170 -15.07 -16.76 -5.26
C LYS A 170 -16.12 -16.89 -6.37
N GLY A 171 -16.52 -15.77 -6.98
CA GLY A 171 -17.50 -15.76 -8.06
C GLY A 171 -16.98 -16.25 -9.41
N LEU A 172 -15.67 -16.48 -9.54
CA LEU A 172 -15.03 -16.70 -10.83
C LEU A 172 -14.82 -18.18 -11.12
N LYS A 173 -14.97 -18.52 -12.40
CA LYS A 173 -14.74 -19.88 -12.89
C LYS A 173 -13.37 -19.93 -13.55
N LEU A 174 -12.35 -20.22 -12.76
CA LEU A 174 -10.95 -20.12 -13.19
C LEU A 174 -10.45 -21.51 -13.60
N SER A 175 -10.29 -21.77 -14.90
CA SER A 175 -9.73 -23.05 -15.38
C SER A 175 -8.27 -22.93 -15.86
N GLY A 176 -7.81 -21.71 -16.14
CA GLY A 176 -6.44 -21.41 -16.53
C GLY A 176 -6.09 -19.93 -16.44
N LEU A 177 -4.85 -19.57 -16.79
CA LEU A 177 -4.36 -18.18 -16.71
C LEU A 177 -5.17 -17.23 -17.61
N GLU A 178 -5.53 -17.68 -18.81
CA GLU A 178 -6.32 -16.88 -19.76
C GLU A 178 -7.70 -16.51 -19.17
N ASP A 179 -8.36 -17.46 -18.51
CA ASP A 179 -9.62 -17.21 -17.81
C ASP A 179 -9.44 -16.21 -16.66
N VAL A 180 -8.36 -16.35 -15.89
CA VAL A 180 -8.02 -15.40 -14.82
C VAL A 180 -7.89 -14.01 -15.39
N LEU A 181 -7.05 -13.81 -16.40
CA LEU A 181 -6.82 -12.48 -16.99
C LEU A 181 -8.11 -11.89 -17.56
N THR A 182 -8.89 -12.69 -18.28
CA THR A 182 -10.15 -12.26 -18.90
C THR A 182 -11.19 -11.88 -17.85
N GLN A 183 -11.39 -12.72 -16.83
CA GLN A 183 -12.39 -12.46 -15.79
C GLN A 183 -11.96 -11.34 -14.84
N MET A 184 -10.68 -11.26 -14.47
CA MET A 184 -10.14 -10.16 -13.65
C MET A 184 -10.29 -8.81 -14.36
N ALA A 185 -10.07 -8.75 -15.67
CA ALA A 185 -10.19 -7.50 -16.43
C ALA A 185 -11.60 -6.90 -16.33
N LEU A 186 -12.64 -7.74 -16.25
CA LEU A 186 -14.04 -7.31 -16.10
C LEU A 186 -14.36 -6.70 -14.73
N LEU A 187 -13.52 -6.95 -13.72
CA LEU A 187 -13.71 -6.42 -12.37
C LEU A 187 -13.16 -5.00 -12.19
N LYS A 188 -12.36 -4.50 -13.15
CA LYS A 188 -11.81 -3.14 -13.07
C LYS A 188 -12.94 -2.11 -13.02
N GLY A 189 -12.85 -1.19 -12.05
CA GLY A 189 -13.86 -0.18 -11.81
C GLY A 189 -15.07 -0.68 -11.01
N HIS A 190 -15.05 -1.92 -10.51
CA HIS A 190 -16.09 -2.41 -9.60
C HIS A 190 -16.23 -1.49 -8.40
N LYS A 191 -17.45 -0.98 -8.18
CA LYS A 191 -17.78 -0.07 -7.08
C LYS A 191 -18.45 -0.82 -5.94
N LEU A 192 -18.05 -0.47 -4.73
CA LEU A 192 -18.71 -0.90 -3.51
C LEU A 192 -19.80 0.10 -3.11
N SER A 193 -20.60 -0.25 -2.10
CA SER A 193 -21.65 0.61 -1.57
C SER A 193 -21.16 1.96 -1.06
N SER A 194 -19.91 2.03 -0.60
CA SER A 194 -19.29 3.27 -0.16
C SER A 194 -18.87 4.20 -1.30
N GLU A 195 -19.03 3.81 -2.57
CA GLU A 195 -18.38 4.44 -3.74
C GLU A 195 -16.84 4.23 -3.81
N SER A 196 -16.24 3.52 -2.86
CA SER A 196 -14.89 2.95 -3.04
C SER A 196 -14.91 2.04 -4.25
N HIS A 197 -13.79 1.98 -4.98
CA HIS A 197 -13.75 1.20 -6.22
C HIS A 197 -12.43 0.48 -6.43
N LEU A 198 -12.50 -0.62 -7.17
CA LEU A 198 -11.34 -1.39 -7.58
C LEU A 198 -10.66 -0.68 -8.75
N GLU A 199 -9.57 0.05 -8.48
CA GLU A 199 -8.85 0.83 -9.47
C GLU A 199 -8.10 -0.07 -10.46
N SER A 200 -7.45 -1.11 -9.96
CA SER A 200 -6.72 -2.07 -10.78
C SER A 200 -6.55 -3.41 -10.06
N ILE A 201 -6.31 -4.46 -10.84
CA ILE A 201 -5.85 -5.76 -10.37
C ILE A 201 -4.51 -6.03 -11.06
N ARG A 202 -3.46 -6.33 -10.30
CA ARG A 202 -2.16 -6.74 -10.84
C ARG A 202 -2.02 -8.25 -10.71
N VAL A 203 -1.70 -8.91 -11.81
CA VAL A 203 -1.52 -10.37 -11.85
C VAL A 203 -0.04 -10.66 -12.04
N ASN A 204 0.59 -11.22 -11.01
CA ASN A 204 1.99 -11.62 -11.05
C ASN A 204 2.06 -13.15 -11.16
N VAL A 205 2.76 -13.65 -12.17
CA VAL A 205 3.02 -15.09 -12.31
C VAL A 205 4.30 -15.42 -11.54
N LEU A 206 4.21 -16.26 -10.51
CA LEU A 206 5.31 -16.60 -9.60
C LEU A 206 5.96 -17.96 -9.95
N SER A 207 5.90 -18.38 -11.20
CA SER A 207 6.06 -19.77 -11.64
C SER A 207 7.47 -20.35 -11.59
N GLU A 208 8.38 -19.86 -10.75
CA GLU A 208 9.72 -20.44 -10.60
C GLU A 208 10.09 -20.56 -9.12
N GLN A 209 10.02 -21.80 -8.61
CA GLN A 209 10.73 -22.20 -7.39
C GLN A 209 11.95 -23.02 -7.81
N VAL A 210 13.14 -22.45 -7.58
CA VAL A 210 14.40 -23.17 -7.72
C VAL A 210 14.70 -23.84 -6.39
N CYS A 211 14.68 -25.18 -6.37
CA CYS A 211 15.15 -25.96 -5.24
C CYS A 211 16.66 -26.20 -5.42
N LEU A 212 17.47 -25.54 -4.61
CA LEU A 212 18.89 -25.87 -4.50
C LEU A 212 19.04 -26.88 -3.37
N THR A 213 19.38 -28.11 -3.72
CA THR A 213 19.73 -29.16 -2.77
C THR A 213 21.23 -29.06 -2.46
N ILE A 214 21.59 -29.28 -1.19
CA ILE A 214 22.94 -29.68 -0.77
C ILE A 214 22.86 -31.14 -0.36
#